data_AF-A0A1F3MVP2-F1
#
_entry.id   AF-A0A1F3MVP2-F1
#
_cell.length_a   1.000
_cell.length_b   1.000
_cell.length_c   1.000
_cell.angle_alpha   90.00
_cell.angle_beta   90.00
_cell.angle_gamma   90.00
#
_symmetry.space_group_name_H-M   'P 1'
#
loop_
_entity.id
_entity.type
_entity.pdbx_description
1 polymer ?
#
loop_
_entity_poly.entity_id
_entity_poly.type
_entity_poly.pdbx_seq_one_letter_code
_entity_poly.pdbx_strand_id
1 'polypeptide(L)'
;MIPQPTSVKKYSSAHDRFLKPAIVNFFKIEFGNSFGPIVRENIAGALIDLFDSLCPESFRLKPGQIVWNALDKRTRGDSENRKYKPVILSLVTDDEVTMFENDVPVSTIRKKVMDRMIREAYQQGGVLSTRDLSLLLVFNGSGLSHQRIEYEKEHQTILPHAGVIHDMGTTLTHKRIIIYKHVVEKKDPAIVARETNH
;
A
#
# COMPACT_ATOMS: atom_id res chain seq x y z
N MET A 1 -44.75 31.81 13.99
CA MET A 1 -43.45 31.38 13.43
C MET A 1 -42.38 32.29 14.03
N ILE A 2 -41.44 31.77 14.82
CA ILE A 2 -40.40 32.60 15.46
C ILE A 2 -39.46 33.09 14.35
N PRO A 3 -39.22 34.41 14.21
CA PRO A 3 -38.33 34.93 13.18
C PRO A 3 -36.89 34.45 13.44
N GLN A 4 -36.26 33.88 12.41
CA GLN A 4 -34.88 33.42 12.54
C GLN A 4 -33.93 34.61 12.79
N PRO A 5 -32.91 34.43 13.65
CA PRO A 5 -31.89 35.45 13.91
C PRO A 5 -31.23 35.93 12.60
N THR A 6 -30.92 37.22 12.54
CA THR A 6 -30.26 37.86 11.38
C THR A 6 -28.89 37.25 11.07
N SER A 7 -28.17 36.79 12.10
CA SER A 7 -26.91 36.06 11.96
C SER A 7 -27.08 34.76 11.16
N VAL A 8 -28.10 33.95 11.47
CA VAL A 8 -28.36 32.69 10.78
C VAL A 8 -28.65 32.94 9.30
N LYS A 9 -29.54 33.89 8.98
CA LYS A 9 -29.86 34.24 7.59
C LYS A 9 -28.65 34.68 6.77
N LYS A 10 -27.69 35.37 7.40
CA LYS A 10 -26.52 35.93 6.73
C LYS A 10 -25.41 34.90 6.52
N TYR A 11 -25.25 33.95 7.45
CA TYR A 11 -24.06 33.09 7.50
C TYR A 11 -24.34 31.60 7.25
N SER A 12 -25.58 31.12 7.31
CA SER A 12 -25.87 29.68 7.22
C SER A 12 -25.42 29.04 5.90
N SER A 13 -25.56 29.73 4.77
CA SER A 13 -25.11 29.22 3.47
C SER A 13 -23.58 29.16 3.33
N ALA A 14 -22.82 29.77 4.24
CA ALA A 14 -21.37 29.64 4.22
C ALA A 14 -20.91 28.20 4.51
N HIS A 15 -21.74 27.39 5.16
CA HIS A 15 -21.48 25.96 5.33
C HIS A 15 -21.38 25.21 4.00
N ASP A 16 -22.07 25.67 2.95
CA ASP A 16 -22.09 25.01 1.64
C ASP A 16 -20.73 25.03 0.92
N ARG A 17 -19.77 25.81 1.44
CA ARG A 17 -18.41 25.95 0.90
C ARG A 17 -17.47 24.81 1.29
N PHE A 18 -17.85 24.00 2.28
CA PHE A 18 -17.00 22.90 2.75
C PHE A 18 -17.21 21.62 1.92
N LEU A 19 -16.25 20.69 2.00
CA LEU A 19 -16.18 19.52 1.13
C LEU A 19 -17.44 18.64 1.20
N LYS A 20 -17.94 18.34 2.41
CA LYS A 20 -19.11 17.47 2.58
C LYS A 20 -20.37 18.07 1.93
N PRO A 21 -20.78 19.32 2.23
CA PRO A 21 -21.88 19.97 1.54
C PRO A 21 -21.67 20.11 0.01
N ALA A 22 -20.44 20.36 -0.44
CA ALA A 22 -20.13 20.43 -1.87
C ALA A 22 -20.40 19.09 -2.59
N ILE A 23 -20.02 17.96 -1.99
CA ILE A 23 -20.31 16.61 -2.52
C ILE A 23 -21.83 16.34 -2.51
N VAL A 24 -22.53 16.66 -1.42
CA VAL A 24 -24.00 16.51 -1.34
C VAL A 24 -24.70 17.31 -2.45
N ASN A 25 -24.24 18.55 -2.69
CA ASN A 25 -24.78 19.40 -3.73
C ASN A 25 -24.44 18.90 -5.14
N PHE A 26 -23.24 18.35 -5.36
CA PHE A 26 -22.89 17.64 -6.60
C PHE A 26 -23.90 16.53 -6.90
N PHE A 27 -24.19 15.67 -5.92
CA PHE A 27 -25.19 14.62 -6.11
C PHE A 27 -26.60 15.15 -6.37
N LYS A 28 -26.96 16.29 -5.76
CA LYS A 28 -28.25 16.94 -6.00
C LYS A 28 -28.38 17.47 -7.43
N ILE A 29 -27.33 18.08 -7.96
CA ILE A 29 -27.34 18.73 -9.28
C ILE A 29 -27.23 17.68 -10.39
N GLU A 30 -26.22 16.81 -10.33
CA GLU A 30 -25.90 15.87 -11.42
C GLU A 30 -26.84 14.67 -11.47
N PHE A 31 -27.40 14.26 -10.32
CA PHE A 31 -28.24 13.06 -10.22
C PHE A 31 -29.69 13.37 -9.81
N GLY A 32 -30.08 14.64 -9.82
CA GLY A 32 -31.47 15.09 -9.58
C GLY A 32 -32.11 14.45 -8.35
N ASN A 33 -33.18 13.69 -8.55
CA ASN A 33 -33.92 12.99 -7.48
C ASN A 33 -33.54 11.50 -7.33
N SER A 34 -32.53 10.99 -8.05
CA SER A 34 -32.15 9.58 -7.98
C SER A 34 -31.63 9.17 -6.60
N PHE A 35 -31.12 10.11 -5.82
CA PHE A 35 -30.72 9.89 -4.42
C PHE A 35 -31.48 10.84 -3.50
N GLY A 36 -32.11 10.34 -2.44
CA GLY A 36 -32.73 11.19 -1.42
C GLY A 36 -31.69 11.93 -0.56
N PRO A 37 -32.07 12.98 0.20
CA PRO A 37 -31.13 13.77 1.01
C PRO A 37 -30.27 12.93 1.97
N ILE A 38 -30.89 11.96 2.65
CA ILE A 38 -30.18 11.05 3.59
C ILE A 38 -29.11 10.23 2.86
N VAL A 39 -29.44 9.73 1.66
CA VAL A 39 -28.51 8.90 0.88
C VAL A 39 -27.30 9.74 0.43
N ARG A 40 -27.53 10.99 -0.02
CA ARG A 40 -26.45 11.90 -0.42
C ARG A 40 -25.51 12.22 0.74
N GLU A 41 -26.07 12.48 1.93
CA GLU A 41 -25.29 12.73 3.15
C GLU A 41 -24.41 11.54 3.54
N ASN A 42 -24.97 10.33 3.47
CA ASN A 42 -24.24 9.10 3.77
C ASN A 42 -23.12 8.83 2.74
N ILE A 43 -23.41 8.99 1.45
CA ILE A 43 -22.41 8.84 0.39
C ILE A 43 -21.30 9.88 0.55
N ALA A 44 -21.63 11.15 0.81
CA ALA A 44 -20.64 12.19 1.01
C ALA A 44 -19.74 11.90 2.22
N GLY A 45 -20.30 11.40 3.32
CA GLY A 45 -19.52 10.91 4.46
C GLY A 45 -18.57 9.78 4.07
N ALA A 46 -19.09 8.72 3.43
CA ALA A 46 -18.29 7.58 3.02
C ALA A 46 -17.16 7.94 2.03
N LEU A 47 -17.39 8.91 1.14
CA LEU A 47 -16.38 9.41 0.21
C LEU A 47 -15.27 10.18 0.93
N ILE A 48 -15.62 10.98 1.95
CA ILE A 48 -14.63 11.67 2.78
C ILE A 48 -13.83 10.66 3.58
N ASP A 49 -14.48 9.69 4.22
CA ASP A 49 -13.80 8.63 4.97
C ASP A 49 -12.83 7.84 4.06
N LEU A 50 -13.25 7.55 2.82
CA LEU A 50 -12.40 6.91 1.82
C LEU A 50 -11.22 7.83 1.45
N PHE A 51 -11.47 9.11 1.18
CA PHE A 51 -10.44 10.08 0.83
C PHE A 51 -9.40 10.20 1.94
N ASP A 52 -9.83 10.39 3.18
CA ASP A 52 -8.96 10.50 4.36
C ASP A 52 -8.16 9.20 4.57
N SER A 53 -8.77 8.04 4.26
CA SER A 53 -8.09 6.75 4.34
C SER A 53 -7.03 6.53 3.26
N LEU A 54 -7.12 7.19 2.11
CA LEU A 54 -6.18 7.07 0.98
C LEU A 54 -5.13 8.19 0.95
N CYS A 55 -5.50 9.35 1.50
CA CYS A 55 -4.68 10.55 1.56
C CYS A 55 -4.46 10.94 3.03
N PRO A 56 -3.69 10.14 3.81
CA PRO A 56 -3.36 10.50 5.17
C PRO A 56 -2.65 11.86 5.18
N GLU A 57 -2.91 12.68 6.20
CA GLU A 57 -2.38 14.04 6.30
C GLU A 57 -0.90 14.12 5.88
N SER A 58 -0.65 14.85 4.80
CA SER A 58 0.62 14.90 4.07
C SER A 58 1.78 15.53 4.87
N PHE A 59 1.52 16.05 6.07
CA PHE A 59 2.50 16.70 6.94
C PHE A 59 3.66 15.81 7.42
N ARG A 60 3.70 14.52 7.02
CA ARG A 60 4.73 13.55 7.47
C ARG A 60 5.58 12.94 6.36
N LEU A 61 5.37 13.28 5.09
CA LEU A 61 6.22 12.76 4.01
C LEU A 61 7.56 13.48 3.99
N LYS A 62 8.65 12.72 4.08
CA LYS A 62 10.01 13.25 3.89
C LYS A 62 10.34 13.31 2.38
N PRO A 63 11.27 14.19 1.97
CA PRO A 63 11.81 14.16 0.60
C PRO A 63 12.29 12.75 0.22
N GLY A 64 12.01 12.33 -1.01
CA GLY A 64 12.33 10.98 -1.49
C GLY A 64 11.33 9.88 -1.08
N GLN A 65 10.30 10.21 -0.29
CA GLN A 65 9.21 9.29 0.04
C GLN A 65 7.98 9.48 -0.84
N ILE A 66 7.20 8.40 -0.99
CA ILE A 66 5.92 8.38 -1.71
C ILE A 66 4.85 7.68 -0.88
N VAL A 67 3.57 8.02 -1.12
CA VAL A 67 2.44 7.21 -0.67
C VAL A 67 2.08 6.23 -1.78
N TRP A 68 1.99 4.95 -1.45
CA TRP A 68 1.56 3.89 -2.35
C TRP A 68 0.43 3.08 -1.75
N ASN A 69 -0.62 2.81 -2.52
CA ASN A 69 -1.71 1.94 -2.09
C ASN A 69 -1.31 0.48 -2.31
N ALA A 70 -0.68 -0.11 -1.30
CA ALA A 70 -0.27 -1.51 -1.30
C ALA A 70 -1.46 -2.42 -0.96
N LEU A 71 -1.41 -3.68 -1.40
CA LEU A 71 -2.40 -4.69 -1.02
C LEU A 71 -2.33 -4.93 0.50
N ASP A 72 -3.47 -4.92 1.20
CA ASP A 72 -3.51 -5.27 2.63
C ASP A 72 -3.01 -6.70 2.82
N LYS A 73 -2.02 -6.90 3.68
CA LYS A 73 -1.43 -8.22 3.94
C LYS A 73 -2.44 -9.27 4.40
N ARG A 74 -3.58 -8.84 4.96
CA ARG A 74 -4.68 -9.71 5.44
C ARG A 74 -5.66 -10.11 4.33
N THR A 75 -5.57 -9.53 3.15
CA THR A 75 -6.43 -9.86 2.02
C THR A 75 -5.62 -10.39 0.86
N ARG A 76 -6.04 -11.51 0.27
CA ARG A 76 -5.41 -12.06 -0.94
C ARG A 76 -5.61 -11.15 -2.14
N GLY A 77 -4.60 -11.11 -3.01
CA GLY A 77 -4.61 -10.26 -4.21
C GLY A 77 -5.67 -10.63 -5.26
N ASP A 78 -6.12 -11.88 -5.27
CA ASP A 78 -7.18 -12.39 -6.15
C ASP A 78 -8.56 -12.43 -5.49
N SER A 79 -8.69 -11.96 -4.25
CA SER A 79 -9.99 -11.85 -3.59
C SER A 79 -10.83 -10.72 -4.24
N GLU A 80 -12.13 -10.96 -4.41
CA GLU A 80 -13.09 -9.91 -4.77
C GLU A 80 -13.16 -8.81 -3.69
N ASN A 81 -12.92 -9.18 -2.42
CA ASN A 81 -12.91 -8.29 -1.28
C ASN A 81 -11.49 -7.79 -0.92
N ARG A 82 -10.57 -7.76 -1.89
CA ARG A 82 -9.21 -7.25 -1.66
C ARG A 82 -9.25 -5.81 -1.19
N LYS A 83 -8.42 -5.50 -0.20
CA LYS A 83 -8.30 -4.16 0.35
C LYS A 83 -6.94 -3.60 0.03
N TYR A 84 -6.89 -2.29 -0.18
CA TYR A 84 -5.64 -1.56 -0.29
C TYR A 84 -5.45 -0.73 0.95
N LYS A 85 -4.19 -0.54 1.31
CA LYS A 85 -3.77 0.28 2.44
C LYS A 85 -2.70 1.24 1.95
N PRO A 86 -2.83 2.56 2.20
CA PRO A 86 -1.73 3.47 1.91
C PRO A 86 -0.55 3.13 2.80
N VAL A 87 0.63 3.06 2.19
CA VAL A 87 1.91 2.90 2.86
C VAL A 87 2.87 3.96 2.36
N ILE A 88 3.73 4.45 3.25
CA ILE A 88 4.82 5.36 2.91
C ILE A 88 6.04 4.54 2.53
N LEU A 89 6.57 4.73 1.33
CA LEU A 89 7.76 4.05 0.83
C LEU A 89 8.87 5.07 0.60
N SER A 90 10.08 4.74 1.03
CA SER A 90 11.28 5.54 0.79
C SER A 90 11.89 5.13 -0.55
N LEU A 91 11.51 5.83 -1.62
CA LEU A 91 11.97 5.55 -2.98
C LEU A 91 13.46 5.90 -3.15
N VAL A 92 13.87 7.05 -2.60
CA VAL A 92 15.25 7.52 -2.61
C VAL A 92 15.61 8.02 -1.21
N THR A 93 16.81 7.69 -0.78
CA THR A 93 17.44 8.18 0.45
C THR A 93 18.84 8.70 0.14
N ASP A 94 19.44 9.40 1.11
CA ASP A 94 20.82 9.91 1.00
C ASP A 94 21.84 8.78 0.75
N ASP A 95 21.56 7.58 1.28
CA ASP A 95 22.37 6.39 1.04
C ASP A 95 22.51 6.08 -0.46
N GLU A 96 21.45 6.21 -1.24
CA GLU A 96 21.52 5.93 -2.68
C GLU A 96 22.41 6.94 -3.41
N VAL A 97 22.37 8.22 -3.00
CA VAL A 97 23.26 9.26 -3.52
C VAL A 97 24.71 8.88 -3.25
N THR A 98 25.04 8.54 -1.99
CA THR A 98 26.38 8.08 -1.60
C THR A 98 26.80 6.84 -2.40
N MET A 99 25.90 5.88 -2.64
CA MET A 99 26.20 4.68 -3.43
C MET A 99 26.50 5.02 -4.90
N PHE A 100 25.78 5.97 -5.50
CA PHE A 100 26.08 6.44 -6.84
C PHE A 100 27.42 7.19 -6.91
N GLU A 101 27.74 8.03 -5.93
CA GLU A 101 29.03 8.73 -5.85
C GLU A 101 30.22 7.77 -5.73
N ASN A 102 30.00 6.57 -5.20
CA ASN A 102 31.00 5.51 -5.07
C ASN A 102 30.96 4.48 -6.20
N ASP A 103 30.32 4.79 -7.34
CA ASP A 103 30.21 3.91 -8.51
C ASP A 103 29.67 2.50 -8.20
N VAL A 104 28.81 2.38 -7.16
CA VAL A 104 28.20 1.10 -6.80
C VAL A 104 27.28 0.65 -7.95
N PRO A 105 27.35 -0.61 -8.41
CA PRO A 105 26.49 -1.09 -9.48
C PRO A 105 25.01 -0.85 -9.20
N VAL A 106 24.28 -0.29 -10.17
CA VAL A 106 22.85 0.03 -10.05
C VAL A 106 22.02 -1.19 -9.65
N SER A 107 22.44 -2.39 -10.05
CA SER A 107 21.80 -3.65 -9.65
C SER A 107 21.85 -3.87 -8.14
N THR A 108 22.98 -3.57 -7.49
CA THR A 108 23.17 -3.65 -6.04
C THR A 108 22.36 -2.58 -5.32
N ILE A 109 22.39 -1.34 -5.82
CA ILE A 109 21.55 -0.24 -5.31
C ILE A 109 20.07 -0.66 -5.34
N ARG A 110 19.61 -1.19 -6.48
CA ARG A 110 18.21 -1.61 -6.64
C ARG A 110 17.81 -2.72 -5.68
N LYS A 111 18.68 -3.72 -5.43
CA LYS A 111 18.43 -4.77 -4.42
C LYS A 111 18.16 -4.16 -3.04
N LYS A 112 18.98 -3.18 -2.63
CA LYS A 112 18.82 -2.46 -1.35
C LYS A 112 17.51 -1.68 -1.28
N VAL A 113 17.19 -0.94 -2.34
CA VAL A 113 15.93 -0.17 -2.45
C VAL A 113 14.72 -1.11 -2.37
N MET A 114 14.75 -2.24 -3.09
CA MET A 114 13.68 -3.23 -3.06
C MET A 114 13.47 -3.84 -1.67
N ASP A 115 14.54 -4.25 -1.00
CA ASP A 115 14.48 -4.79 0.37
C ASP A 115 13.81 -3.78 1.31
N ARG A 116 14.28 -2.53 1.30
CA ARG A 116 13.72 -1.44 2.10
C ARG A 116 12.22 -1.27 1.85
N MET A 117 11.82 -1.08 0.59
CA MET A 117 10.42 -0.84 0.24
C MET A 117 9.51 -2.00 0.62
N ILE A 118 9.95 -3.25 0.43
CA ILE A 118 9.16 -4.44 0.81
C ILE A 118 8.96 -4.48 2.34
N ARG A 119 10.02 -4.19 3.12
CA ARG A 119 9.93 -4.18 4.58
C ARG A 119 9.07 -3.04 5.11
N GLU A 120 9.24 -1.83 4.56
CA GLU A 120 8.43 -0.66 4.92
C GLU A 120 6.94 -0.90 4.68
N ALA A 121 6.57 -1.46 3.52
CA ALA A 121 5.20 -1.83 3.22
C ALA A 121 4.65 -2.83 4.26
N TYR A 122 5.42 -3.89 4.54
CA TYR A 122 5.01 -4.95 5.45
C TYR A 122 4.79 -4.48 6.88
N GLN A 123 5.69 -3.62 7.38
CA GLN A 123 5.60 -2.99 8.70
C GLN A 123 4.33 -2.14 8.83
N GLN A 124 3.91 -1.48 7.75
CA GLN A 124 2.69 -0.68 7.70
C GLN A 124 1.43 -1.51 7.43
N GLY A 125 1.57 -2.82 7.21
CA GLY A 125 0.46 -3.76 6.97
C GLY A 125 0.06 -3.93 5.51
N GLY A 126 0.83 -3.38 4.58
CA GLY A 126 0.70 -3.66 3.15
C GLY A 126 1.69 -4.74 2.69
N VAL A 127 1.50 -5.28 1.50
CA VAL A 127 2.48 -6.13 0.81
C VAL A 127 2.68 -5.63 -0.61
N LEU A 128 3.93 -5.63 -1.07
CA LEU A 128 4.26 -5.29 -2.46
C LEU A 128 4.37 -6.56 -3.30
N SER A 129 3.79 -6.53 -4.48
CA SER A 129 4.01 -7.49 -5.54
C SER A 129 5.20 -7.07 -6.41
N THR A 130 5.72 -8.00 -7.21
CA THR A 130 6.71 -7.67 -8.24
C THR A 130 6.18 -6.63 -9.23
N ARG A 131 4.86 -6.62 -9.49
CA ARG A 131 4.22 -5.61 -10.35
C ARG A 131 4.32 -4.22 -9.75
N ASP A 132 4.07 -4.08 -8.45
CA ASP A 132 4.17 -2.79 -7.76
C ASP A 132 5.59 -2.25 -7.85
N LEU A 133 6.59 -3.08 -7.56
CA LEU A 133 8.00 -2.70 -7.66
C LEU A 133 8.39 -2.35 -9.11
N SER A 134 7.85 -3.05 -10.11
CA SER A 134 8.07 -2.73 -11.52
C SER A 134 7.54 -1.36 -11.93
N LEU A 135 6.36 -0.99 -11.44
CA LEU A 135 5.77 0.33 -11.68
C LEU A 135 6.57 1.43 -10.98
N LEU A 136 6.94 1.21 -9.72
CA LEU A 136 7.64 2.19 -8.89
C LEU A 136 9.09 2.45 -9.35
N LEU A 137 9.79 1.39 -9.76
CA LEU A 137 11.20 1.44 -10.14
C LEU A 137 11.41 1.52 -11.66
N VAL A 138 10.34 1.53 -12.45
CA VAL A 138 10.35 1.52 -13.92
C VAL A 138 11.31 0.43 -14.44
N PHE A 139 11.10 -0.81 -14.00
CA PHE A 139 11.95 -1.94 -14.35
C PHE A 139 11.13 -3.19 -14.64
N ASN A 140 11.64 -4.05 -15.51
CA ASN A 140 10.93 -5.27 -15.90
C ASN A 140 10.78 -6.24 -14.70
N GLY A 141 9.60 -6.87 -14.60
CA GLY A 141 9.27 -7.69 -13.42
C GLY A 141 10.09 -8.97 -13.30
N SER A 142 10.51 -9.58 -14.41
CA SER A 142 11.38 -10.75 -14.39
C SER A 142 12.74 -10.42 -13.77
N GLY A 143 13.35 -9.31 -14.16
CA GLY A 143 14.60 -8.80 -13.62
C GLY A 143 14.49 -8.46 -12.14
N LEU A 144 13.42 -7.78 -11.70
CA LEU A 144 13.19 -7.55 -10.27
C LEU A 144 13.03 -8.86 -9.50
N SER A 145 12.29 -9.83 -10.04
CA SER A 145 12.15 -11.13 -9.39
C SER A 145 13.50 -11.84 -9.24
N HIS A 146 14.37 -11.77 -10.25
CA HIS A 146 15.71 -12.33 -10.18
C HIS A 146 16.56 -11.65 -9.11
N GLN A 147 16.58 -10.30 -9.10
CA GLN A 147 17.33 -9.52 -8.11
C GLN A 147 16.85 -9.76 -6.68
N ARG A 148 15.53 -9.91 -6.48
CA ARG A 148 14.95 -10.30 -5.19
C ARG A 148 15.50 -11.66 -4.74
N ILE A 149 15.44 -12.67 -5.61
CA ILE A 149 15.90 -14.03 -5.30
C ILE A 149 17.41 -14.05 -4.99
N GLU A 150 18.21 -13.29 -5.73
CA GLU A 150 19.64 -13.12 -5.44
C GLU A 150 19.85 -12.50 -4.06
N TYR A 151 19.17 -11.39 -3.76
CA TYR A 151 19.26 -10.73 -2.46
C TYR A 151 18.88 -11.67 -1.31
N GLU A 152 17.76 -12.40 -1.44
CA GLU A 152 17.29 -13.40 -0.47
C GLU A 152 18.32 -14.50 -0.21
N LYS A 153 19.01 -14.97 -1.26
CA LYS A 153 20.09 -15.96 -1.15
C LYS A 153 21.33 -15.38 -0.47
N GLU A 154 21.78 -14.21 -0.92
CA GLU A 154 22.96 -13.51 -0.40
C GLU A 154 22.85 -13.23 1.10
N HIS A 155 21.64 -12.87 1.56
CA HIS A 155 21.37 -12.48 2.94
C HIS A 155 20.69 -13.59 3.77
N GLN A 156 20.50 -14.78 3.19
CA GLN A 156 19.81 -15.92 3.80
C GLN A 156 18.47 -15.55 4.46
N THR A 157 17.69 -14.70 3.78
CA THR A 157 16.42 -14.15 4.27
C THR A 157 15.30 -14.40 3.26
N ILE A 158 14.06 -14.32 3.71
CA ILE A 158 12.88 -14.28 2.83
C ILE A 158 12.23 -12.90 2.99
N LEU A 159 11.97 -12.21 1.88
CA LEU A 159 11.32 -10.91 1.92
C LEU A 159 9.80 -11.07 2.00
N PRO A 160 9.09 -10.30 2.85
CA PRO A 160 7.66 -10.45 3.07
C PRO A 160 6.84 -9.78 1.95
N HIS A 161 7.00 -10.25 0.72
CA HIS A 161 6.31 -9.76 -0.46
C HIS A 161 5.01 -10.55 -0.72
N ALA A 162 4.12 -10.02 -1.57
CA ALA A 162 2.77 -10.58 -1.77
C ALA A 162 2.77 -12.07 -2.12
N GLY A 163 3.67 -12.50 -3.00
CA GLY A 163 3.78 -13.92 -3.37
C GLY A 163 4.20 -14.87 -2.26
N VAL A 164 4.97 -14.41 -1.26
CA VAL A 164 5.30 -15.20 -0.06
C VAL A 164 4.13 -15.19 0.91
N ILE A 165 3.57 -14.01 1.20
CA ILE A 165 2.53 -13.87 2.23
C ILE A 165 1.21 -14.54 1.83
N HIS A 166 0.90 -14.61 0.54
CA HIS A 166 -0.37 -15.15 0.04
C HIS A 166 -0.23 -16.52 -0.65
N ASP A 167 0.98 -17.09 -0.71
CA ASP A 167 1.32 -18.26 -1.56
C ASP A 167 0.87 -18.07 -3.03
N MET A 168 1.05 -16.85 -3.52
CA MET A 168 0.61 -16.43 -4.85
C MET A 168 1.82 -16.22 -5.75
N GLY A 169 2.26 -17.28 -6.41
CA GLY A 169 3.30 -17.20 -7.42
C GLY A 169 3.84 -18.56 -7.85
N THR A 170 4.60 -18.57 -8.94
CA THR A 170 5.38 -19.75 -9.39
C THR A 170 6.64 -19.96 -8.57
N THR A 171 6.70 -19.39 -7.37
CA THR A 171 7.86 -19.40 -6.47
C THR A 171 8.13 -20.81 -5.97
N LEU A 172 8.65 -21.68 -6.85
CA LEU A 172 9.11 -23.04 -6.57
C LEU A 172 10.10 -23.02 -5.40
N THR A 173 10.83 -21.92 -5.23
CA THR A 173 11.73 -21.71 -4.09
C THR A 173 11.02 -21.69 -2.75
N HIS A 174 9.80 -21.14 -2.63
CA HIS A 174 9.08 -21.08 -1.36
C HIS A 174 8.62 -22.48 -0.90
N LYS A 175 7.97 -23.22 -1.81
CA LYS A 175 7.61 -24.63 -1.58
C LYS A 175 8.84 -25.50 -1.32
N ARG A 176 9.93 -25.28 -2.05
CA ARG A 176 11.21 -25.96 -1.83
C ARG A 176 11.79 -25.65 -0.44
N ILE A 177 11.70 -24.41 0.04
CA ILE A 177 12.19 -24.03 1.37
C ILE A 177 11.37 -24.71 2.47
N ILE A 178 10.03 -24.70 2.35
CA ILE A 178 9.14 -25.40 3.29
C ILE A 178 9.48 -26.89 3.32
N ILE A 179 9.58 -27.52 2.14
CA ILE A 179 9.94 -28.94 2.01
C ILE A 179 11.35 -29.19 2.56
N TYR A 180 12.34 -28.34 2.27
CA TYR A 180 13.71 -28.51 2.75
C TYR A 180 13.79 -28.42 4.28
N LYS A 181 13.15 -27.41 4.90
CA LYS A 181 13.12 -27.25 6.36
C LYS A 181 12.43 -28.44 7.04
N HIS A 182 11.33 -28.93 6.48
CA HIS A 182 10.62 -30.06 7.07
C HIS A 182 11.33 -31.40 6.82
N VAL A 183 11.73 -31.69 5.58
CA VAL A 183 12.25 -32.99 5.16
C VAL A 183 13.74 -33.15 5.46
N VAL A 184 14.54 -32.11 5.24
CA VAL A 184 16.01 -32.12 5.39
C VAL A 184 16.41 -31.63 6.77
N GLU A 185 15.95 -30.45 7.21
CA GLU A 185 16.27 -29.92 8.55
C GLU A 185 15.47 -30.61 9.67
N LYS A 186 14.49 -31.47 9.34
CA LYS A 186 13.61 -32.18 10.28
C LYS A 186 12.88 -31.26 11.27
N LYS A 187 12.63 -30.02 10.87
CA LYS A 187 11.90 -29.06 11.70
C LYS A 187 10.42 -29.43 11.79
N ASP A 188 9.87 -29.18 12.97
CA ASP A 188 8.44 -29.29 13.21
C ASP A 188 7.65 -28.35 12.27
N PRO A 189 6.54 -28.82 11.66
CA PRO A 189 5.74 -28.00 10.75
C PRO A 189 5.30 -26.65 11.33
N ALA A 190 5.03 -26.54 12.63
CA ALA A 190 4.65 -25.28 13.27
C ALA A 190 5.81 -24.29 13.41
N ILE A 191 7.05 -24.78 13.46
CA ILE A 191 8.26 -23.95 13.40
C ILE A 191 8.49 -23.48 11.96
N VAL A 192 8.38 -24.40 10.99
CA VAL A 192 8.52 -24.06 9.56
C VAL A 192 7.50 -22.98 9.17
N ALA A 193 6.24 -23.15 9.55
CA ALA A 193 5.16 -22.19 9.34
C ALA A 193 5.51 -20.79 9.87
N ARG A 194 5.99 -20.71 11.13
CA ARG A 194 6.46 -19.44 11.72
C ARG A 194 7.66 -18.84 10.98
N GLU A 195 8.64 -19.65 10.60
CA GLU A 195 9.85 -19.19 9.88
C GLU A 195 9.55 -18.76 8.44
N THR A 196 8.51 -19.31 7.81
CA THR A 196 8.12 -19.00 6.41
C THR A 196 6.89 -18.10 6.30
N ASN A 197 6.33 -17.62 7.41
CA ASN A 197 5.09 -16.82 7.48
C ASN A 197 3.86 -17.50 6.83
N HIS A 198 3.67 -18.78 7.15
CA HIS A 198 2.55 -19.62 6.72
C HIS A 198 1.66 -20.07 7.87
#